data_AF-A0A9E0VKQ1-F1
#
_entry.id   AF-A0A9E0VKQ1-F1
#
_cell.length_a   1.000
_cell.length_b   1.000
_cell.length_c   1.000
_cell.angle_alpha   90.00
_cell.angle_beta   90.00
_cell.angle_gamma   90.00
#
_symmetry.space_group_name_H-M   'P 1'
#
loop_
_entity.id
_entity.type
_entity.pdbx_description
1 polymer ?
#
loop_
_entity_poly.entity_id
_entity_poly.type
_entity_poly.pdbx_seq_one_letter_code
_entity_poly.pdbx_strand_id
1 'polypeptide(L)'
;MRPSAMGVDIEFLRSHLEDEFSSTEGVRIQIVLPTSTSRSIDLHQDYDADSNDLHLRRGVRVIVKSRDYFFPAYWIAQKRMDLVYAQVAEMRAFLGK
;
A
#
# COMPACT_ATOMS: atom_id res chain seq x y z
N MET A 1 15.21 -9.35 -20.38
CA MET A 1 14.42 -9.19 -19.15
C MET A 1 13.09 -8.56 -19.53
N ARG A 2 11.97 -9.26 -19.37
CA ARG A 2 10.64 -8.62 -19.52
C ARG A 2 10.47 -7.69 -18.31
N PRO A 3 10.09 -6.41 -18.46
CA PRO A 3 9.68 -5.62 -17.31
C PRO A 3 8.53 -6.40 -16.67
N SER A 4 8.75 -6.89 -15.46
CA SER A 4 7.75 -7.66 -14.73
C SER A 4 6.47 -6.84 -14.72
N ALA A 5 5.39 -7.31 -15.35
CA ALA A 5 4.08 -6.62 -15.37
C ALA A 5 3.67 -6.12 -13.95
N MET A 6 4.13 -6.87 -12.97
CA MET A 6 4.10 -6.65 -11.54
C MET A 6 4.71 -5.34 -11.00
N GLY A 7 5.71 -4.78 -11.67
CA GLY A 7 6.27 -3.45 -11.35
C GLY A 7 5.40 -2.33 -11.89
N VAL A 8 4.74 -2.56 -13.03
CA VAL A 8 3.79 -1.62 -13.64
C VAL A 8 2.58 -1.42 -12.76
N ASP A 9 2.09 -2.48 -12.10
CA ASP A 9 0.93 -2.39 -11.18
C ASP A 9 1.20 -1.47 -9.97
N ILE A 10 2.41 -1.55 -9.39
CA ILE A 10 2.80 -0.74 -8.22
C ILE A 10 3.02 0.71 -8.62
N GLU A 11 3.73 0.93 -9.73
CA GLU A 11 3.96 2.27 -10.27
C GLU A 11 2.63 2.93 -10.64
N PHE A 12 1.71 2.19 -11.25
CA PHE A 12 0.36 2.67 -11.54
C PHE A 12 -0.40 3.05 -10.28
N LEU A 13 -0.44 2.18 -9.25
CA LEU A 13 -1.06 2.50 -7.96
C LEU A 13 -0.45 3.75 -7.34
N ARG A 14 0.87 3.82 -7.33
CA ARG A 14 1.60 4.94 -6.77
C ARG A 14 1.24 6.23 -7.49
N SER A 15 1.35 6.27 -8.82
CA SER A 15 1.02 7.47 -9.60
C SER A 15 -0.45 7.86 -9.43
N HIS A 16 -1.36 6.89 -9.38
CA HIS A 16 -2.78 7.16 -9.15
C HIS A 16 -3.03 7.78 -7.77
N LEU A 17 -2.41 7.24 -6.71
CA LEU A 17 -2.53 7.77 -5.36
C LEU A 17 -1.81 9.13 -5.21
N GLU A 18 -0.66 9.31 -5.86
CA GLU A 18 0.05 10.59 -5.89
C GLU A 18 -0.79 11.68 -6.57
N ASP A 19 -1.52 11.36 -7.64
CA ASP A 19 -2.45 12.29 -8.29
C ASP A 19 -3.65 12.63 -7.40
N GLU A 20 -4.34 11.62 -6.85
CA GLU A 20 -5.50 11.80 -5.98
C GLU A 20 -5.18 12.59 -4.70
N PHE A 21 -4.00 12.36 -4.12
CA PHE A 21 -3.57 13.00 -2.88
C PHE A 21 -2.59 14.16 -3.10
N SER A 22 -2.30 14.55 -4.35
CA SER A 22 -1.34 15.62 -4.71
C SER A 22 -1.63 16.93 -3.97
N SER A 23 -2.91 17.28 -3.84
CA SER A 23 -3.38 18.50 -3.19
C SER A 23 -3.68 18.32 -1.69
N THR A 24 -3.13 17.30 -1.04
CA THR A 24 -3.38 17.00 0.37
C THR A 24 -2.08 17.01 1.17
N GLU A 25 -1.88 18.04 1.97
CA GLU A 25 -0.73 18.13 2.88
C GLU A 25 -0.79 17.04 3.97
N GLY A 26 0.37 16.47 4.29
CA GLY A 26 0.50 15.43 5.32
C GLY A 26 0.17 14.01 4.85
N VAL A 27 0.05 13.79 3.53
CA VAL A 27 0.01 12.46 2.94
C VAL A 27 1.43 12.04 2.56
N ARG A 28 1.85 10.86 3.02
CA ARG A 28 3.11 10.22 2.64
C ARG A 28 2.82 8.90 1.94
N ILE A 29 3.31 8.76 0.72
CA ILE A 29 3.15 7.55 -0.08
C ILE A 29 4.50 6.82 -0.10
N GLN A 30 4.51 5.55 0.28
CA GLN A 30 5.69 4.71 0.35
C GLN A 30 5.45 3.42 -0.43
N ILE A 31 6.36 3.08 -1.34
CA ILE A 31 6.32 1.78 -1.99
C ILE A 31 6.83 0.73 -1.00
N VAL A 32 6.01 -0.29 -0.75
CA VAL A 32 6.40 -1.46 0.03
C VAL A 32 6.78 -2.55 -0.94
N LEU A 33 8.08 -2.79 -1.07
CA LEU A 33 8.61 -3.93 -1.80
C LEU A 33 8.74 -5.11 -0.85
N PRO A 34 8.56 -6.35 -1.33
CA PRO A 34 8.74 -7.53 -0.50
C PRO A 34 10.23 -7.62 -0.20
N THR A 35 10.60 -7.34 1.03
CA THR A 35 11.95 -7.60 1.52
C THR A 35 12.06 -9.10 1.76
N SER A 36 12.83 -9.80 0.93
CA SER A 36 13.27 -11.18 1.19
C SER A 36 14.27 -11.23 2.35
N THR A 37 14.00 -10.54 3.45
CA THR A 37 14.80 -10.64 4.67
C THR A 37 14.43 -11.96 5.31
N SER A 38 15.14 -13.02 4.92
CA SER A 38 15.16 -14.28 5.64
C SER A 38 15.34 -14.00 7.13
N ARG A 39 14.37 -14.49 7.92
CA ARG A 39 14.34 -14.55 9.39
C ARG A 39 15.68 -14.27 10.06
N SER A 40 15.79 -13.12 10.74
CA SER A 40 16.65 -13.01 11.91
C SER A 40 15.80 -13.31 13.14
N ILE A 41 16.25 -14.30 13.91
CA ILE A 41 15.45 -15.10 14.85
C ILE A 41 15.22 -14.44 16.21
N ASP A 42 15.34 -13.11 16.33
CA ASP A 42 15.52 -12.49 17.65
C ASP A 42 14.87 -11.10 17.76
N LEU A 43 13.54 -11.02 17.57
CA LEU A 43 12.82 -9.86 18.05
C LEU A 43 11.41 -10.27 18.49
N HIS A 44 11.20 -10.25 19.80
CA HIS A 44 9.89 -10.34 20.44
C HIS A 44 9.11 -9.08 20.07
N GLN A 45 8.41 -9.11 18.95
CA GLN A 45 7.45 -8.07 18.59
C GLN A 45 6.06 -8.61 18.89
N ASP A 46 5.31 -7.83 19.68
CA ASP A 46 3.85 -7.88 19.83
C ASP A 46 3.21 -8.19 18.46
N TYR A 47 2.94 -9.48 18.24
CA TYR A 47 2.59 -10.02 16.92
C TYR A 47 1.07 -10.12 16.85
N ASP A 48 0.45 -9.13 16.20
CA ASP A 48 -0.96 -9.21 15.85
C ASP A 48 -1.13 -10.30 14.78
N ALA A 49 -1.62 -11.47 15.20
CA ALA A 49 -1.64 -12.70 14.39
C ALA A 49 -2.53 -12.63 13.14
N ASP A 50 -3.36 -11.58 12.99
CA ASP A 50 -4.14 -11.33 11.77
C ASP A 50 -3.29 -10.71 10.64
N SER A 51 -2.09 -10.21 10.98
CA SER A 51 -1.21 -9.43 10.09
C SER A 51 -0.10 -10.26 9.42
N ASN A 52 -0.25 -11.59 9.37
CA ASN A 52 0.79 -12.55 8.92
C ASN A 52 1.15 -12.46 7.41
N ASP A 53 0.61 -11.48 6.68
CA ASP A 53 0.71 -11.41 5.22
C ASP A 53 1.28 -10.07 4.71
N LEU A 54 1.42 -9.05 5.56
CA LEU A 54 1.93 -7.73 5.12
C LEU A 54 3.41 -7.78 4.71
N HIS A 55 4.22 -8.65 5.32
CA HIS A 55 5.66 -8.75 5.04
C HIS A 55 6.00 -9.52 3.75
N LEU A 56 5.04 -10.27 3.20
CA LEU A 56 5.19 -10.97 1.92
C LEU A 56 4.54 -10.21 0.76
N ARG A 57 3.70 -9.21 1.07
CA ARG A 57 2.87 -8.50 0.10
C ARG A 57 3.54 -7.20 -0.32
N ARG A 58 3.77 -7.10 -1.62
CA ARG A 58 4.19 -5.85 -2.27
C ARG A 58 2.99 -4.94 -2.53
N GLY A 59 3.18 -3.64 -2.40
CA GLY A 59 2.10 -2.67 -2.57
C GLY A 59 2.54 -1.25 -2.33
N VAL A 60 1.56 -0.37 -2.14
CA VAL A 60 1.75 1.03 -1.83
C VAL A 60 1.13 1.32 -0.48
N ARG A 61 1.91 1.87 0.43
CA ARG A 61 1.48 2.32 1.74
C ARG A 61 1.23 3.82 1.69
N VAL A 62 0.07 4.27 2.14
CA VAL A 62 -0.30 5.67 2.22
C VAL A 62 -0.57 6.04 3.66
N ILE A 63 0.28 6.88 4.20
CA ILE A 63 0.18 7.40 5.56
C ILE A 63 -0.47 8.77 5.47
N VAL A 64 -1.59 8.94 6.16
CA VAL A 64 -2.36 10.19 6.20
C VAL A 64 -2.49 10.61 7.67
N LYS A 65 -1.75 11.66 8.07
CA LYS A 65 -1.69 12.11 9.47
C LYS A 65 -1.30 10.96 10.42
N SER A 66 -2.27 10.44 11.18
CA SER A 66 -2.10 9.37 12.17
C SER A 66 -2.64 8.01 11.70
N ARG A 67 -3.16 7.92 10.47
CA ARG A 67 -3.66 6.66 9.89
C ARG A 67 -2.76 6.17 8.78
N ASP A 68 -2.73 4.85 8.67
CA ASP A 68 -1.98 4.14 7.66
C ASP A 68 -2.92 3.27 6.82
N TYR A 69 -2.76 3.33 5.50
CA TYR A 69 -3.57 2.59 4.54
C TYR A 69 -2.64 1.81 3.62
N PHE A 70 -2.87 0.50 3.47
CA PHE A 70 -2.04 -0.36 2.63
C PHE A 70 -2.81 -0.83 1.41
N PHE A 71 -2.30 -0.48 0.22
CA PHE A 71 -2.84 -0.84 -1.09
C PHE A 71 -1.99 -1.95 -1.71
N PRO A 72 -2.42 -3.21 -1.63
CA PRO A 72 -1.64 -4.30 -2.20
C PRO A 72 -1.69 -4.30 -3.73
N ALA A 73 -0.55 -4.60 -4.36
CA ALA A 73 -0.43 -4.61 -5.82
C ALA A 73 -1.33 -5.67 -6.50
N TYR A 74 -1.71 -6.73 -5.77
CA TYR A 74 -2.57 -7.77 -6.32
C TYR A 74 -3.99 -7.27 -6.62
N TRP A 75 -4.45 -6.17 -6.01
CA TRP A 75 -5.74 -5.58 -6.35
C TRP A 75 -5.78 -5.11 -7.80
N ILE A 76 -4.71 -4.51 -8.31
CA ILE A 76 -4.63 -4.15 -9.73
C ILE A 76 -4.50 -5.39 -10.62
N ALA A 77 -3.66 -6.35 -10.23
CA ALA A 77 -3.48 -7.59 -10.98
C ALA A 77 -4.80 -8.39 -11.12
N GLN A 78 -5.68 -8.34 -10.12
CA GLN A 78 -7.00 -8.96 -10.13
C GLN A 78 -8.11 -8.04 -10.67
N LYS A 79 -7.77 -6.85 -11.17
CA LYS A 79 -8.71 -5.81 -11.62
C LYS A 79 -9.73 -5.39 -10.55
N ARG A 80 -9.37 -5.51 -9.28
CA ARG A 80 -10.14 -5.09 -8.10
C ARG A 80 -9.91 -3.62 -7.78
N MET A 81 -10.13 -2.77 -8.78
CA MET A 81 -10.07 -1.31 -8.59
C MET A 81 -11.18 -0.82 -7.66
N ASP A 82 -12.29 -1.57 -7.52
CA ASP A 82 -13.36 -1.31 -6.56
C ASP A 82 -12.83 -1.14 -5.12
N LEU A 83 -11.90 -2.01 -4.69
CA LEU A 83 -11.31 -1.97 -3.35
C LEU A 83 -10.40 -0.75 -3.18
N VAL A 84 -9.63 -0.41 -4.22
CA VAL A 84 -8.79 0.79 -4.23
C VAL A 84 -9.66 2.03 -4.06
N TYR A 85 -10.71 2.17 -4.87
CA TYR A 85 -11.61 3.31 -4.80
C TYR A 85 -12.37 3.39 -3.47
N ALA A 86 -12.81 2.25 -2.93
CA ALA A 86 -13.46 2.21 -1.62
C ALA A 86 -12.54 2.75 -0.52
N GLN A 87 -11.28 2.29 -0.51
CA GLN A 87 -10.33 2.73 0.52
C GLN A 87 -9.87 4.18 0.32
N VAL A 88 -9.73 4.64 -0.93
CA VAL A 88 -9.51 6.07 -1.23
C VAL A 88 -10.70 6.92 -0.76
N ALA A 89 -11.94 6.45 -0.93
CA ALA A 89 -13.11 7.15 -0.43
C ALA A 89 -13.13 7.24 1.10
N GLU A 90 -12.76 6.17 1.82
CA GLU A 90 -12.59 6.21 3.28
C GLU A 90 -11.51 7.21 3.72
N MET A 91 -10.39 7.27 2.99
CA MET A 91 -9.32 8.23 3.24
C MET A 91 -9.78 9.67 3.01
N ARG A 92 -10.54 9.94 1.94
CA ARG A 92 -11.13 11.25 1.65
C ARG A 92 -12.11 11.68 2.72
N ALA A 93 -13.00 10.79 3.13
CA ALA A 93 -13.93 11.02 4.23
C ALA A 93 -13.19 11.35 5.54
N PHE A 94 -12.09 10.66 5.83
CA PHE A 94 -11.24 10.95 6.99
C PHE A 94 -10.53 12.31 6.89
N LEU A 95 -10.12 12.71 5.69
CA LEU A 95 -9.53 14.01 5.41
C LEU A 95 -10.57 15.16 5.43
N GLY A 96 -11.87 14.83 5.42
CA GLY A 96 -12.96 15.79 5.34
C GLY A 96 -13.07 16.45 3.96
N LYS A 97 -12.65 15.76 2.90
CA LYS A 97 -12.76 16.20 1.49
C LYS A 97 -13.89 15.47 0.76
#